data_AF-W2SXA9-F1
#
_entry.id   AF-W2SXA9-F1
#
_cell.length_a   1.000
_cell.length_b   1.000
_cell.length_c   1.000
_cell.angle_alpha   90.00
_cell.angle_beta   90.00
_cell.angle_gamma   90.00
#
_symmetry.space_group_name_H-M   'P 1'
#
loop_
_entity.id
_entity.type
_entity.pdbx_description
1 polymer ?
#
loop_
_entity_poly.entity_id
_entity_poly.type
_entity_poly.pdbx_seq_one_letter_code
_entity_poly.pdbx_strand_id
1 'polypeptide(L)'
;MKNLRSFTATERIDVLRVCDISKAQAMQRAGRAGRDAPGKCYRLYSAECFQNMMASSIPEVLRSNLSSVLLEMLALGLKRPRKLKLIQQPDVQNLAAAERELM
;
A
#
# COMPACT_ATOMS: atom_id res chain seq x y z
N MET A 1 9.44 7.65 9.38
CA MET A 1 9.48 7.52 7.91
C MET A 1 9.47 6.06 7.47
N LYS A 2 8.93 5.79 6.28
CA LYS A 2 8.96 4.53 5.55
C LYS A 2 9.20 4.80 4.07
N ASN A 3 9.81 3.85 3.38
CA ASN A 3 9.86 3.86 1.91
C ASN A 3 8.55 3.28 1.39
N LEU A 4 7.83 4.07 0.60
CA LEU A 4 6.56 3.70 -0.01
C LEU A 4 6.76 3.60 -1.52
N ARG A 5 6.46 2.43 -2.07
CA ARG A 5 6.32 2.24 -3.52
C ARG A 5 4.94 2.71 -3.95
N SER A 6 4.90 3.54 -4.99
CA SER A 6 3.70 4.04 -5.65
C SER A 6 3.87 3.98 -7.16
N PHE A 7 2.86 3.46 -7.86
CA PHE A 7 2.83 3.37 -9.31
C PHE A 7 2.12 4.58 -9.92
N THR A 8 2.71 5.18 -10.95
CA THR A 8 2.11 6.26 -11.73
C THR A 8 1.59 5.71 -13.05
N ALA A 9 0.27 5.59 -13.23
CA ALA A 9 -0.32 4.96 -14.43
C ALA A 9 -0.11 5.75 -15.74
N THR A 10 0.04 7.07 -15.68
CA THR A 10 0.30 7.91 -16.85
C THR A 10 1.69 7.66 -17.43
N GLU A 11 2.69 7.56 -16.56
CA GLU A 11 4.11 7.37 -16.93
C GLU A 11 4.52 5.89 -16.99
N ARG A 12 3.71 4.99 -16.42
CA ARG A 12 3.98 3.55 -16.27
C ARG A 12 5.27 3.26 -15.50
N ILE A 13 5.55 4.06 -14.47
CA ILE A 13 6.77 3.96 -13.67
C ILE A 13 6.39 3.70 -12.20
N ASP A 14 7.18 2.84 -11.56
CA ASP A 14 7.18 2.68 -10.10
C ASP A 14 8.09 3.71 -9.45
N VAL A 15 7.52 4.50 -8.54
CA VAL A 15 8.20 5.54 -7.79
C VAL A 15 8.41 5.08 -6.35
N LEU A 16 9.64 5.25 -5.85
CA LEU A 16 9.96 5.05 -4.44
C LEU A 16 10.00 6.42 -3.74
N ARG A 17 9.08 6.65 -2.81
CA ARG A 17 9.01 7.91 -2.04
C ARG A 17 9.19 7.63 -0.56
N VAL A 18 9.94 8.50 0.12
CA VAL A 18 9.96 8.52 1.58
C VAL A 18 8.71 9.23 2.07
N CYS A 19 7.89 8.51 2.83
CA CYS A 19 6.65 9.03 3.40
C CYS A 19 6.61 8.81 4.91
N ASP A 20 5.71 9.53 5.58
CA ASP A 20 5.43 9.27 6.98
C ASP A 20 4.76 7.91 7.20
N ILE A 21 4.96 7.37 8.40
CA ILE A 21 4.32 6.13 8.83
C ILE A 21 2.91 6.43 9.32
N SER A 22 2.01 5.46 9.20
CA SER A 22 0.72 5.56 9.87
C SER A 22 0.85 5.32 11.37
N LYS A 23 -0.17 5.73 12.15
CA LYS A 23 -0.28 5.42 13.58
C LYS A 23 -0.22 3.91 13.82
N ALA A 24 -0.93 3.12 13.02
CA ALA A 24 -0.89 1.66 13.09
C ALA A 24 0.54 1.10 12.93
N GLN A 25 1.32 1.63 11.97
CA GLN A 25 2.71 1.22 11.77
C GLN A 25 3.62 1.66 12.92
N ALA A 26 3.41 2.85 13.47
CA ALA A 26 4.14 3.33 14.65
C ALA A 26 3.86 2.47 15.89
N MET A 27 2.60 2.07 16.10
CA MET A 27 2.21 1.16 17.18
C MET A 27 2.81 -0.23 16.99
N GLN A 28 2.79 -0.76 15.76
CA GLN A 28 3.43 -2.04 15.45
C GLN A 28 4.94 -2.02 15.76
N ARG A 29 5.65 -0.92 15.42
CA ARG A 29 7.06 -0.75 15.76
C ARG A 29 7.30 -0.67 17.27
N ALA A 30 6.42 0.00 18.01
CA ALA A 30 6.51 0.04 19.47
C ALA A 30 6.28 -1.34 20.10
N GLY A 31 5.32 -2.12 19.58
CA GLY A 31 5.05 -3.48 20.03
C GLY A 31 6.23 -4.43 19.82
N ARG A 32 7.02 -4.24 18.76
CA ARG A 32 8.25 -5.03 18.52
C ARG A 32 9.32 -4.84 19.60
N ALA A 33 9.32 -3.71 20.31
CA ALA A 33 10.31 -3.45 21.35
C ALA A 33 10.06 -4.24 22.64
N GLY A 34 8.81 -4.68 22.90
CA GLY A 34 8.42 -5.36 24.14
C GLY A 34 7.72 -6.68 23.87
N ARG A 35 8.42 -7.64 23.25
CA ARG A 35 7.82 -8.91 22.82
C ARG A 35 7.58 -9.87 23.98
N ASP A 36 8.61 -10.11 24.77
CA ASP A 36 8.60 -11.10 25.87
C ASP A 36 8.87 -10.44 27.25
N ALA A 37 9.32 -9.19 27.24
CA ALA A 37 9.62 -8.39 28.43
C ALA A 37 9.28 -6.90 28.18
N PRO A 38 9.16 -6.07 29.22
CA PRO A 38 8.92 -4.63 29.06
C PRO A 38 9.99 -3.96 28.18
N GLY A 39 9.54 -3.37 27.07
CA GLY A 39 10.39 -2.69 26.10
C GLY A 39 10.26 -1.16 26.17
N LYS A 40 11.30 -0.44 25.75
CA LYS A 40 11.26 1.01 25.55
C LYS A 40 11.36 1.33 24.07
N CYS A 41 10.48 2.18 23.56
CA CYS A 41 10.47 2.64 22.17
C CYS A 41 10.64 4.16 22.13
N TYR A 42 11.76 4.61 21.57
CA TYR A 42 12.05 6.03 21.37
C TYR A 42 11.57 6.48 19.99
N ARG A 43 10.86 7.61 19.93
CA ARG A 43 10.31 8.19 18.70
C ARG A 43 10.98 9.53 18.43
N LEU A 44 11.55 9.68 17.24
CA LEU A 44 12.26 10.90 16.80
C LEU A 44 11.32 11.94 16.16
N TYR A 45 10.12 12.12 16.71
CA TYR A 45 9.11 13.07 16.25
C TYR A 45 8.23 13.51 17.42
N SER A 46 7.63 14.70 17.31
CA SER A 46 6.79 15.27 18.37
C SER A 46 5.45 14.51 18.52
N ALA A 47 4.79 14.71 19.66
CA ALA A 47 3.45 14.17 19.89
C ALA A 47 2.41 14.71 18.89
N GLU A 48 2.55 15.98 18.48
CA GLU A 48 1.71 16.62 17.46
C GLU A 48 1.88 15.95 16.10
N CYS A 49 3.13 15.68 15.68
CA CYS A 49 3.39 14.93 14.46
C CYS A 49 2.70 13.56 14.49
N PHE A 50 2.75 12.86 15.63
CA PHE A 50 2.06 11.57 15.78
C PHE A 50 0.54 11.71 15.66
N GLN A 51 -0.05 12.78 16.22
CA GLN A 51 -1.49 13.04 16.13
C GLN A 51 -1.94 13.35 14.70
N ASN A 52 -1.10 14.02 13.92
CA ASN A 52 -1.37 14.37 12.52
C ASN A 52 -1.16 13.21 11.53
N MET A 53 -0.51 12.11 11.94
CA MET A 53 -0.34 10.92 11.08
C MET A 53 -1.69 10.23 10.77
N MET A 54 -1.78 9.67 9.56
CA MET A 54 -2.92 8.81 9.18
C MET A 54 -3.07 7.62 10.12
N ALA A 55 -4.32 7.23 10.41
CA ALA A 55 -4.60 6.09 11.29
C ALA A 55 -4.06 4.77 10.73
N SER A 56 -4.35 4.49 9.45
CA SER A 56 -3.89 3.31 8.72
C SER A 56 -3.18 3.71 7.42
N SER A 57 -2.41 2.78 6.85
CA SER A 57 -1.75 2.99 5.55
C SER A 57 -2.72 2.75 4.40
N ILE A 58 -2.53 3.51 3.32
CA ILE A 58 -3.24 3.30 2.05
C ILE A 58 -2.99 1.87 1.55
N PRO A 59 -4.05 1.11 1.22
CA PRO A 59 -3.92 -0.26 0.75
C PRO A 59 -3.12 -0.38 -0.54
N GLU A 60 -2.44 -1.52 -0.69
CA GLU A 60 -1.53 -1.77 -1.80
C GLU A 60 -2.23 -1.76 -3.15
N VAL A 61 -3.45 -2.31 -3.22
CA VAL A 61 -4.29 -2.35 -4.42
C VAL A 61 -4.54 -0.96 -5.05
N LEU A 62 -4.49 0.11 -4.25
CA LEU A 62 -4.71 1.48 -4.72
C LEU A 62 -3.43 2.15 -5.26
N ARG A 63 -2.26 1.57 -5.01
CA ARG A 63 -0.97 2.25 -5.21
C ARG A 63 0.09 1.43 -5.95
N SER A 64 -0.14 0.16 -6.26
CA SER A 64 0.80 -0.68 -7.00
C SER A 64 0.34 -0.94 -8.43
N ASN A 65 1.26 -1.37 -9.28
CA ASN A 65 0.90 -1.97 -10.56
C ASN A 65 0.09 -3.26 -10.30
N LEU A 66 -1.00 -3.45 -11.05
CA LEU A 66 -1.93 -4.57 -10.92
C LEU A 66 -1.74 -5.65 -12.00
N SER A 67 -0.79 -5.49 -12.93
CA SER A 67 -0.58 -6.42 -14.06
C SER A 67 -0.31 -7.85 -13.62
N SER A 68 0.54 -8.06 -12.61
CA SER A 68 0.81 -9.41 -12.08
C SER A 68 -0.45 -10.05 -11.49
N VAL A 69 -1.20 -9.30 -10.69
CA VAL A 69 -2.45 -9.77 -10.07
C VAL A 69 -3.51 -10.05 -11.13
N LEU A 70 -3.62 -9.21 -12.17
CA LEU A 70 -4.58 -9.40 -13.24
C LEU A 70 -4.24 -10.65 -14.08
N LEU A 71 -2.95 -10.89 -14.34
CA LEU A 71 -2.49 -12.11 -15.01
C LEU A 71 -2.83 -13.37 -14.20
N GLU A 72 -2.57 -13.36 -12.89
CA GLU A 72 -2.94 -14.47 -12.00
C GLU A 72 -4.46 -14.71 -11.99
N MET A 73 -5.26 -13.64 -11.95
CA MET A 73 -6.72 -13.75 -12.03
C MET A 73 -7.18 -14.36 -13.36
N LEU A 74 -6.56 -13.97 -14.49
CA LEU A 74 -6.85 -14.54 -15.80
C LEU A 74 -6.47 -16.03 -15.86
N ALA A 75 -5.32 -16.41 -15.28
CA ALA A 75 -4.88 -17.80 -15.20
C ALA A 75 -5.85 -18.66 -14.38
N LEU A 76 -6.48 -18.09 -13.35
CA LEU A 76 -7.55 -18.73 -12.57
C LEU A 76 -8.91 -18.78 -13.30
N GLY A 77 -9.01 -18.24 -14.52
CA GLY A 77 -10.23 -18.25 -15.32
C GLY A 77 -11.19 -17.07 -15.04
N LEU A 78 -10.77 -16.06 -14.26
CA LEU A 78 -11.58 -14.87 -13.99
C LEU A 78 -11.54 -13.90 -15.18
N LYS A 79 -12.46 -14.08 -16.13
CA LYS A 79 -12.51 -13.30 -17.39
C LYS A 79 -12.83 -11.81 -17.25
N ARG A 80 -13.26 -11.34 -16.06
CA ARG A 80 -13.75 -9.97 -15.85
C ARG A 80 -13.24 -9.37 -14.53
N PRO A 81 -11.97 -8.95 -14.45
CA PRO A 81 -11.40 -8.39 -13.23
C PRO A 81 -12.17 -7.16 -12.72
N ARG A 82 -12.71 -6.33 -13.62
CA ARG A 82 -13.55 -5.16 -13.27
C ARG A 82 -14.87 -5.50 -12.55
N LYS A 83 -15.36 -6.74 -12.66
CA LYS A 83 -16.60 -7.17 -11.99
C LYS A 83 -16.37 -7.71 -10.58
N LEU A 84 -15.11 -7.86 -10.17
CA LEU A 84 -14.80 -8.35 -8.84
C LEU A 84 -15.15 -7.28 -7.80
N LYS A 85 -15.89 -7.68 -6.77
CA LYS A 85 -16.15 -6.85 -5.60
C LYS A 85 -14.96 -6.95 -4.64
N LEU A 86 -13.94 -6.14 -4.90
CA LEU A 86 -12.79 -6.00 -4.00
C LEU A 86 -13.17 -5.18 -2.76
N ILE A 87 -12.44 -5.39 -1.65
CA ILE A 87 -12.61 -4.62 -0.41
C ILE A 87 -12.43 -3.12 -0.67
N GLN A 88 -11.46 -2.77 -1.52
CA GLN A 88 -11.29 -1.43 -2.07
C GLN A 88 -11.06 -1.56 -3.57
N GLN A 89 -11.81 -0.78 -4.34
CA GLN A 89 -11.68 -0.78 -5.79
C GLN A 89 -10.49 0.10 -6.20
N PRO A 90 -9.57 -0.40 -7.03
CA PRO A 90 -8.49 0.40 -7.59
C PRO A 90 -9.04 1.44 -8.57
N ASP A 91 -8.22 2.46 -8.83
CA ASP A 91 -8.54 3.47 -9.83
C ASP A 91 -8.66 2.83 -11.23
N VAL A 92 -9.61 3.34 -12.01
CA VAL A 92 -9.90 2.89 -13.37
C VAL A 92 -8.68 3.06 -14.27
N GLN A 93 -7.85 4.08 -14.02
CA GLN A 93 -6.61 4.28 -14.76
C GLN A 93 -5.58 3.18 -14.51
N ASN A 94 -5.40 2.76 -13.25
CA ASN A 94 -4.46 1.69 -12.88
C ASN A 94 -4.90 0.36 -13.48
N LEU A 95 -6.20 0.05 -13.44
CA LEU A 95 -6.76 -1.14 -14.08
C LEU A 95 -6.59 -1.11 -15.60
N ALA A 96 -6.88 0.01 -16.24
CA ALA A 96 -6.73 0.15 -17.68
C ALA A 96 -5.26 0.07 -18.11
N ALA A 97 -4.33 0.59 -17.31
CA ALA A 97 -2.90 0.46 -17.57
C ALA A 97 -2.46 -1.02 -17.49
N ALA A 98 -2.93 -1.76 -16.48
CA ALA A 98 -2.62 -3.18 -16.33
C ALA A 98 -3.22 -4.05 -17.45
N GLU A 99 -4.48 -3.77 -17.85
CA GLU A 99 -5.12 -4.46 -18.98
C GLU A 99 -4.34 -4.25 -20.30
N ARG A 100 -3.81 -3.04 -20.53
CA ARG A 100 -2.98 -2.75 -21.72
C ARG A 100 -1.60 -3.36 -21.68
N GLU A 101 -1.07 -3.70 -20.51
CA GLU A 101 0.24 -4.33 -20.38
C GLU A 101 0.19 -5.83 -20.71
N LEU A 102 -0.98 -6.45 -20.56
CA LEU A 102 -1.21 -7.88 -20.74
C LEU A 102 -1.80 -8.27 -22.11
N MET A 103 -2.25 -7.29 -22.90
CA MET A 103 -2.73 -7.46 -24.28
C MET A 103 -1.68 -7.00 -25.27
#